data_AF-A0A1E7FP53-F1
#
_entry.id   AF-A0A1E7FP53-F1
#
_cell.length_a   1.000
_cell.length_b   1.000
_cell.length_c   1.000
_cell.angle_alpha   90.00
_cell.angle_beta   90.00
_cell.angle_gamma   90.00
#
_symmetry.space_group_name_H-M   'P 1'
#
loop_
_entity.id
_entity.type
_entity.pdbx_description
1 polymer ?
#
loop_
_entity_poly.entity_id
_entity_poly.type
_entity_poly.pdbx_seq_one_letter_code
_entity_poly.pdbx_strand_id
1 'polypeptide(L)'
;MAQVPGLLDAVSGVIEPKECPSRSSTSKSCGSDDSEQLDIFDKLSKDNFDKKTPHEDETEEEDPAEVSARYDEDPNEFLHSSRQNVFALLSHLIKERDNAFVLARHSYFIDILVAITRLQESSSQDFGLKLLAHLSRHRSNSKILVFKMKEVVPAIVFATHSENDDSRKYACFALQNFSQDKPCRQQLASIENLLPAVCRRIRGAKDQEEKLAALHTLKNLTGSFAGPALVYPF
;
A
#
# COMPACT_ATOMS: atom_id res chain seq x y z
N MET A 1 15.88 2.10 19.59
CA MET A 1 14.50 2.63 19.57
C MET A 1 13.94 2.38 18.19
N ALA A 2 13.01 1.42 18.04
CA ALA A 2 12.39 1.14 16.75
C ALA A 2 11.24 2.11 16.48
N GLN A 3 11.57 3.40 16.32
CA GLN A 3 10.64 4.36 15.75
C GLN A 3 10.61 4.06 14.25
N VAL A 4 9.45 3.85 13.63
CA VAL A 4 9.34 3.98 12.17
C VAL A 4 9.55 5.45 11.87
N PRO A 5 10.76 5.88 11.45
CA PRO A 5 11.05 7.30 11.31
C PRO A 5 10.31 7.80 10.08
N GLY A 6 9.73 8.98 10.19
CA GLY A 6 9.30 9.73 9.02
C GLY A 6 7.91 9.46 8.48
N LEU A 7 6.94 8.98 9.29
CA LEU A 7 5.52 9.13 8.89
C LEU A 7 5.16 10.62 8.73
N LEU A 8 5.54 11.45 9.70
CA LEU A 8 5.34 12.91 9.61
C LEU A 8 6.16 13.53 8.48
N ASP A 9 7.39 13.08 8.27
CA ASP A 9 8.25 13.56 7.19
C ASP A 9 7.68 13.18 5.81
N ALA A 10 7.17 11.94 5.67
CA ALA A 10 6.52 11.47 4.46
C ALA A 10 5.25 12.26 4.16
N VAL A 11 4.45 12.56 5.18
CA VAL A 11 3.24 13.39 5.03
C VAL A 11 3.61 14.82 4.66
N SER A 12 4.63 15.40 5.29
CA SER A 12 5.14 16.73 4.96
C SER A 12 5.59 16.80 3.50
N GLY A 13 6.39 15.83 3.05
CA GLY A 13 6.85 15.76 1.65
C GLY A 13 5.74 15.61 0.62
N VAL A 14 4.58 15.05 0.99
CA VAL A 14 3.40 14.98 0.12
C VAL A 14 2.66 16.33 0.04
N ILE A 15 2.58 17.04 1.17
CA ILE A 15 1.79 18.28 1.31
C ILE A 15 2.57 19.51 0.84
N GLU A 16 3.90 19.46 0.88
CA GLU A 16 4.76 20.56 0.45
C GLU A 16 4.36 21.05 -0.95
N PRO A 17 4.03 22.35 -1.10
CA PRO A 17 3.70 22.92 -2.39
C PRO A 17 4.87 22.71 -3.34
N LYS A 18 4.66 21.93 -4.39
CA LYS A 18 5.65 21.84 -5.46
C LYS A 18 5.80 23.24 -6.04
N GLU A 19 6.96 23.85 -5.83
CA GLU A 19 7.32 25.10 -6.50
C GLU A 19 7.18 24.84 -7.99
N CYS A 20 6.13 25.40 -8.61
CA CYS A 20 5.97 25.34 -10.04
C CYS A 20 7.22 26.00 -10.63
N PRO A 21 8.09 25.26 -11.36
CA PRO A 21 9.22 25.88 -12.02
C PRO A 21 8.65 26.99 -12.88
N SER A 22 9.03 28.22 -12.56
CA SER A 22 8.52 29.44 -13.14
C SER A 22 8.49 29.28 -14.65
N ARG A 23 7.28 29.28 -15.21
CA ARG A 23 7.04 29.18 -16.65
C ARG A 23 7.84 30.28 -17.34
N SER A 24 9.02 29.94 -17.87
CA SER A 24 9.68 30.80 -18.84
C SER A 24 8.76 30.85 -20.06
N SER A 25 8.16 32.01 -20.26
CA SER A 25 7.16 32.30 -21.27
C SER A 25 7.79 32.27 -22.66
N THR A 26 7.93 31.08 -23.24
CA THR A 26 8.24 30.93 -24.67
C THR A 26 6.99 30.45 -25.38
N SER A 27 6.23 31.40 -25.90
CA SER A 27 5.01 31.16 -26.68
C SER A 27 5.33 30.39 -27.96
N LYS A 28 4.93 29.12 -28.06
CA LYS A 28 4.91 28.39 -29.33
C LYS A 28 3.63 27.55 -29.48
N SER A 29 2.81 28.07 -30.40
CA SER A 29 1.73 27.51 -31.22
C SER A 29 1.22 26.08 -30.98
N CYS A 30 -0.11 25.99 -30.98
CA CYS A 30 -0.98 24.84 -30.83
C CYS A 30 -0.77 23.72 -31.86
N GLY A 31 -0.70 22.48 -31.38
CA GLY A 31 -0.96 21.25 -32.12
C GLY A 31 -1.69 20.30 -31.19
N SER A 32 -2.90 19.91 -31.57
CA SER A 32 -3.81 19.03 -30.83
C SER A 32 -3.43 17.57 -31.05
N ASP A 33 -3.04 16.87 -29.98
CA ASP A 33 -2.95 15.41 -29.97
C ASP A 33 -3.27 14.86 -28.56
N ASP A 34 -4.41 14.17 -28.44
CA ASP A 34 -4.96 13.61 -27.21
C ASP A 34 -4.38 12.21 -26.94
N SER A 35 -3.10 12.11 -26.62
CA SER A 35 -2.51 10.85 -26.16
C SER A 35 -1.48 11.03 -25.04
N GLU A 36 -1.69 10.27 -23.96
CA GLU A 36 -0.69 9.86 -22.96
C GLU A 36 -0.16 10.92 -21.96
N GLN A 37 -1.02 11.32 -21.02
CA GLN A 37 -0.61 12.09 -19.84
C GLN A 37 -0.08 11.20 -18.67
N LEU A 38 0.65 10.11 -18.99
CA LEU A 38 1.22 9.19 -17.99
C LEU A 38 2.68 9.49 -17.61
N ASP A 39 3.38 10.36 -18.34
CA ASP A 39 4.84 10.51 -18.21
C ASP A 39 5.34 11.61 -17.26
N ILE A 40 4.45 12.46 -16.72
CA ILE A 40 4.88 13.59 -15.88
C ILE A 40 5.35 13.14 -14.49
N PHE A 41 4.81 12.03 -13.96
CA PHE A 41 5.15 11.57 -12.61
C PHE A 41 6.28 10.54 -12.55
N ASP A 42 6.57 9.79 -13.63
CA ASP A 42 7.72 8.86 -13.65
C ASP A 42 9.07 9.61 -13.64
N LYS A 43 9.07 10.93 -13.94
CA LYS A 43 10.23 11.82 -13.80
C LYS A 43 10.48 12.30 -12.36
N LEU A 44 9.49 12.27 -11.47
CA LEU A 44 9.62 12.77 -10.09
C LEU A 44 10.14 11.72 -9.11
N SER A 45 10.32 10.47 -9.54
CA SER A 45 10.84 9.39 -8.69
C SER A 45 12.37 9.25 -8.73
N LYS A 46 13.07 10.13 -9.49
CA LYS A 46 14.51 10.01 -9.74
C LYS A 46 15.40 11.03 -9.03
N ASP A 47 14.83 12.01 -8.32
CA ASP A 47 15.65 12.99 -7.61
C ASP A 47 16.01 12.48 -6.20
N ASN A 48 17.19 11.87 -6.13
CA ASN A 48 18.18 11.96 -5.06
C ASN A 48 17.68 11.92 -3.61
N PHE A 49 17.32 10.72 -3.14
CA PHE A 49 17.72 10.33 -1.79
C PHE A 49 18.97 9.47 -1.93
N ASP A 50 20.13 10.10 -1.72
CA ASP A 50 21.39 9.40 -1.52
C ASP A 50 21.20 8.45 -0.33
N LYS A 51 21.00 7.17 -0.66
CA LYS A 51 20.80 6.09 0.28
C LYS A 51 22.15 5.86 0.95
N LYS A 52 22.43 6.65 1.99
CA LYS A 52 23.58 6.46 2.88
C LYS A 52 23.43 5.07 3.47
N THR A 53 24.18 4.12 2.92
CA THR A 53 24.23 2.74 3.40
C THR A 53 24.65 2.79 4.87
N PRO A 54 23.81 2.29 5.80
CA PRO A 54 24.23 2.14 7.18
C PRO A 54 25.41 1.18 7.19
N HIS A 55 26.42 1.54 7.97
CA HIS A 55 27.47 0.65 8.42
C HIS A 55 26.83 -0.68 8.83
N GLU A 56 27.31 -1.80 8.26
CA GLU A 56 26.99 -3.16 8.70
C GLU A 56 27.59 -3.36 10.10
N ASP A 57 27.00 -2.72 11.10
CA ASP A 57 27.12 -3.15 12.48
C ASP A 57 26.23 -4.39 12.62
N GLU A 58 26.75 -5.41 13.30
CA GLU A 58 26.06 -6.66 13.62
C GLU A 58 24.84 -6.36 14.50
N THR A 59 23.75 -5.88 13.90
CA THR A 59 22.47 -5.70 14.59
C THR A 59 21.90 -7.09 14.89
N GLU A 60 21.94 -7.45 16.17
CA GLU A 60 21.15 -8.53 16.75
C GLU A 60 19.73 -8.46 16.18
N GLU A 61 19.24 -9.58 15.62
CA GLU A 61 17.87 -9.70 15.09
C GLU A 61 16.88 -9.44 16.24
N GLU A 62 16.44 -8.19 16.40
CA GLU A 62 15.43 -7.83 17.40
C GLU A 62 14.13 -8.59 17.10
N ASP A 63 13.48 -9.13 18.14
CA ASP A 63 12.20 -9.83 18.02
C ASP A 63 11.15 -8.88 17.40
N PRO A 64 10.54 -9.24 16.25
CA PRO A 64 9.50 -8.42 15.61
C PRO A 64 8.32 -8.07 16.53
N ALA A 65 7.98 -8.95 17.49
CA ALA A 65 6.93 -8.69 18.47
C ALA A 65 7.33 -7.55 19.44
N GLU A 66 8.60 -7.52 19.85
CA GLU A 66 9.13 -6.48 20.72
C GLU A 66 9.21 -5.13 20.00
N VAL A 67 9.62 -5.13 18.73
CA VAL A 67 9.60 -3.93 17.87
C VAL A 67 8.18 -3.38 17.71
N SER A 68 7.20 -4.25 17.51
CA SER A 68 5.80 -3.86 17.36
C SER A 68 5.23 -3.23 18.63
N ALA A 69 5.43 -3.88 19.79
CA ALA A 69 5.00 -3.36 21.08
C ALA A 69 5.63 -1.99 21.36
N ARG A 70 6.94 -1.84 21.13
CA ARG A 70 7.66 -0.57 21.35
C ARG A 70 7.14 0.59 20.48
N TYR A 71 6.59 0.32 19.29
CA TYR A 71 6.11 1.39 18.41
C TYR A 71 4.82 2.04 18.94
N ASP A 72 3.91 1.25 19.50
CA ASP A 72 2.65 1.77 20.02
C ASP A 72 2.72 2.12 21.51
N GLU A 73 3.50 1.39 22.31
CA GLU A 73 3.74 1.62 23.74
C GLU A 73 4.84 2.67 24.00
N ASP A 74 5.02 3.61 23.06
CA ASP A 74 6.00 4.68 23.20
C ASP A 74 5.77 5.41 24.54
N PRO A 75 6.78 5.45 25.44
CA PRO A 75 6.64 6.09 26.74
C PRO A 75 6.32 7.58 26.62
N ASN A 76 6.54 8.18 25.44
CA ASN A 76 6.11 9.52 25.14
C ASN A 76 4.68 9.55 24.59
N GLU A 77 3.71 9.76 25.49
CA GLU A 77 2.28 9.88 25.16
C GLU A 77 2.00 10.90 24.04
N PHE A 78 2.76 12.01 23.99
CA PHE A 78 2.59 13.03 22.94
C PHE A 78 2.89 12.49 21.54
N LEU A 79 3.90 11.61 21.40
CA LEU A 79 4.23 11.01 20.10
C LEU A 79 3.17 10.01 19.68
N HIS A 80 2.66 9.20 20.62
CA HIS A 80 1.56 8.28 20.37
C HIS A 80 0.31 9.01 19.88
N SER A 81 -0.15 10.03 20.61
CA SER A 81 -1.31 10.85 20.21
C SER A 81 -1.10 11.56 18.87
N SER A 82 0.12 12.03 18.61
CA SER A 82 0.47 12.66 17.33
C SER A 82 0.34 11.68 16.17
N ARG A 83 0.82 10.44 16.31
CA ARG A 83 0.67 9.38 15.29
C ARG A 83 -0.80 9.09 14.99
N GLN A 84 -1.63 8.93 16.04
CA GLN A 84 -3.07 8.71 15.89
C GLN A 84 -3.75 9.87 15.14
N ASN A 85 -3.41 11.12 15.46
CA ASN A 85 -3.92 12.30 14.76
C ASN A 85 -3.52 12.32 13.27
N VAL A 86 -2.29 11.89 12.95
CA VAL A 86 -1.85 11.76 11.55
C VAL A 86 -2.66 10.71 10.82
N PHE A 87 -2.88 9.53 11.41
CA PHE A 87 -3.73 8.51 10.79
C PHE A 87 -5.17 8.97 10.58
N ALA A 88 -5.73 9.70 11.55
CA ALA A 88 -7.06 10.29 11.43
C ALA A 88 -7.12 11.29 10.26
N LEU A 89 -6.17 12.22 10.19
CA LEU A 89 -6.05 13.19 9.09
C LEU A 89 -5.93 12.48 7.73
N LEU A 90 -5.02 11.52 7.60
CA LEU A 90 -4.82 10.75 6.37
C LEU A 90 -6.10 10.00 5.96
N SER A 91 -6.82 9.42 6.92
CA SER A 91 -8.09 8.75 6.68
C SER A 91 -9.17 9.69 6.14
N HIS A 92 -9.11 10.98 6.48
CA HIS A 92 -9.97 12.00 5.89
C HIS A 92 -9.48 12.44 4.50
N LEU A 93 -8.19 12.71 4.34
CA LEU A 93 -7.62 13.16 3.07
C LEU A 93 -7.83 12.14 1.94
N ILE A 94 -7.64 10.85 2.21
CA ILE A 94 -7.76 9.77 1.21
C ILE A 94 -9.21 9.54 0.73
N LYS A 95 -10.21 10.10 1.42
CA LYS A 95 -11.61 10.02 0.93
C LYS A 95 -11.77 10.78 -0.39
N GLU A 96 -11.01 11.87 -0.56
CA GLU A 96 -10.95 12.63 -1.80
C GLU A 96 -10.06 11.91 -2.82
N ARG A 97 -10.62 11.68 -4.01
CA ARG A 97 -9.98 10.88 -5.07
C ARG A 97 -8.61 11.44 -5.48
N ASP A 98 -8.49 12.77 -5.60
CA ASP A 98 -7.27 13.42 -6.08
C ASP A 98 -6.15 13.34 -5.05
N ASN A 99 -6.48 13.52 -3.77
CA ASN A 99 -5.54 13.31 -2.66
C ASN A 99 -5.06 11.86 -2.61
N ALA A 100 -5.98 10.89 -2.70
CA ALA A 100 -5.64 9.48 -2.75
C ALA A 100 -4.75 9.15 -3.96
N PHE A 101 -4.98 9.80 -5.10
CA PHE A 101 -4.17 9.62 -6.31
C PHE A 101 -2.73 10.10 -6.12
N VAL A 102 -2.54 11.27 -5.48
CA VAL A 102 -1.21 11.83 -5.17
C VAL A 102 -0.50 10.98 -4.13
N LEU A 103 -1.16 10.65 -3.02
CA LEU A 103 -0.60 9.83 -1.93
C LEU A 103 -0.14 8.45 -2.42
N ALA A 104 -0.94 7.77 -3.26
CA ALA A 104 -0.59 6.45 -3.80
C ALA A 104 0.66 6.43 -4.70
N ARG A 105 1.13 7.60 -5.16
CA ARG A 105 2.31 7.76 -6.02
C ARG A 105 3.54 8.24 -5.27
N HIS A 106 3.39 8.60 -4.00
CA HIS A 106 4.51 9.02 -3.17
C HIS A 106 5.19 7.78 -2.57
N SER A 107 6.27 7.31 -3.20
CA SER A 107 6.96 6.05 -2.83
C SER A 107 7.32 5.99 -1.36
N TYR A 108 7.95 7.04 -0.83
CA TYR A 108 8.35 7.08 0.58
C TYR A 108 7.15 6.96 1.54
N PHE A 109 6.01 7.55 1.18
CA PHE A 109 4.80 7.43 2.01
C PHE A 109 4.26 5.99 2.00
N ILE A 110 4.25 5.35 0.82
CA ILE A 110 3.84 3.94 0.70
C ILE A 110 4.81 3.01 1.43
N ASP A 111 6.11 3.26 1.36
CA ASP A 111 7.12 2.47 2.07
C ASP A 111 6.93 2.54 3.59
N ILE A 112 6.62 3.72 4.12
CA ILE A 112 6.28 3.89 5.54
C ILE A 112 4.98 3.14 5.91
N LEU A 113 3.93 3.22 5.08
CA LEU A 113 2.71 2.44 5.32
C LEU A 113 3.01 0.93 5.30
N VAL A 114 3.84 0.46 4.37
CA VAL A 114 4.27 -0.95 4.31
C VAL A 114 5.03 -1.35 5.58
N ALA A 115 5.96 -0.52 6.04
CA ALA A 115 6.68 -0.77 7.29
C ALA A 115 5.72 -0.88 8.48
N ILE A 116 4.76 0.05 8.60
CA ILE A 116 3.73 0.03 9.65
C ILE A 116 2.88 -1.24 9.56
N THR A 117 2.49 -1.69 8.36
CA THR A 117 1.68 -2.92 8.21
C THR A 117 2.39 -4.21 8.63
N ARG A 118 3.73 -4.16 8.78
CA ARG A 118 4.55 -5.29 9.25
C ARG A 118 4.71 -5.33 10.76
N LEU A 119 4.32 -4.27 11.48
CA LEU A 119 4.27 -4.23 12.94
C LEU A 119 3.09 -5.07 13.45
N GLN A 120 3.21 -6.40 13.36
CA GLN A 120 2.12 -7.32 13.69
C GLN A 120 1.59 -7.07 15.10
N GLU A 121 0.27 -7.08 15.22
CA GLU A 121 -0.45 -6.88 16.49
C GLU A 121 -0.33 -5.49 17.11
N SER A 122 0.32 -4.54 16.43
CA SER A 122 0.21 -3.11 16.79
C SER A 122 -1.16 -2.57 16.37
N SER A 123 -1.72 -1.66 17.17
CA SER A 123 -2.82 -0.80 16.75
C SER A 123 -2.46 0.00 15.49
N SER A 124 -1.20 0.43 15.34
CA SER A 124 -0.78 1.14 14.13
C SER A 124 -0.87 0.30 12.85
N GLN A 125 -0.75 -1.02 12.95
CA GLN A 125 -0.92 -1.94 11.82
C GLN A 125 -2.31 -1.81 11.19
N ASP A 126 -3.36 -1.70 12.03
CA ASP A 126 -4.73 -1.60 11.56
C ASP A 126 -4.93 -0.34 10.72
N PHE A 127 -4.35 0.78 11.14
CA PHE A 127 -4.41 2.05 10.44
C PHE A 127 -3.65 1.98 9.12
N GLY A 128 -2.44 1.42 9.12
CA GLY A 128 -1.65 1.22 7.90
C GLY A 128 -2.42 0.39 6.85
N LEU A 129 -3.01 -0.73 7.26
CA LEU A 129 -3.80 -1.60 6.38
C LEU A 129 -5.08 -0.93 5.90
N LYS A 130 -5.77 -0.20 6.78
CA LYS A 130 -6.97 0.57 6.44
C LYS A 130 -6.67 1.66 5.41
N LEU A 131 -5.56 2.38 5.57
CA LEU A 131 -5.12 3.38 4.60
C LEU A 131 -4.79 2.74 3.24
N LEU A 132 -4.05 1.63 3.21
CA LEU A 132 -3.78 0.90 1.96
C LEU A 132 -5.05 0.35 1.30
N ALA A 133 -6.01 -0.14 2.09
CA ALA A 133 -7.32 -0.57 1.59
C ALA A 133 -8.10 0.61 0.98
N HIS A 134 -8.08 1.78 1.62
CA HIS A 134 -8.73 2.98 1.08
C HIS A 134 -8.03 3.52 -0.17
N LEU A 135 -6.70 3.55 -0.21
CA LEU A 135 -5.95 3.95 -1.40
C LEU A 135 -6.22 3.02 -2.58
N SER A 136 -6.25 1.70 -2.33
CA SER A 136 -6.47 0.66 -3.35
C SER A 136 -7.89 0.62 -3.92
N ARG A 137 -8.88 1.21 -3.24
CA ARG A 137 -10.28 1.29 -3.71
C ARG A 137 -10.41 1.99 -5.07
N HIS A 138 -9.47 2.89 -5.37
CA HIS A 138 -9.41 3.59 -6.64
C HIS A 138 -8.60 2.76 -7.65
N ARG A 139 -9.23 2.36 -8.74
CA ARG A 139 -8.60 1.53 -9.79
C ARG A 139 -7.29 2.10 -10.34
N SER A 140 -7.19 3.43 -10.44
CA SER A 140 -5.96 4.13 -10.87
C SER A 140 -4.79 3.99 -9.89
N ASN A 141 -5.07 3.62 -8.64
CA ASN A 141 -4.08 3.40 -7.59
C ASN A 141 -3.70 1.92 -7.47
N SER A 142 -4.65 1.01 -7.72
CA SER A 142 -4.39 -0.44 -7.67
C SER A 142 -3.20 -0.84 -8.56
N LYS A 143 -3.09 -0.27 -9.77
CA LYS A 143 -1.98 -0.56 -10.68
C LYS A 143 -0.63 -0.08 -10.16
N ILE A 144 -0.53 1.16 -9.68
CA ILE A 144 0.74 1.67 -9.15
C ILE A 144 1.18 0.88 -7.91
N LEU A 145 0.24 0.60 -7.00
CA LEU A 145 0.52 -0.15 -5.77
C LEU A 145 0.94 -1.60 -6.04
N VAL A 146 0.35 -2.27 -7.05
CA VAL A 146 0.69 -3.67 -7.37
C VAL A 146 1.97 -3.78 -8.20
N PHE A 147 2.18 -2.90 -9.18
CA PHE A 147 3.26 -3.05 -10.16
C PHE A 147 4.52 -2.24 -9.85
N LYS A 148 4.40 -1.08 -9.19
CA LYS A 148 5.55 -0.23 -8.89
C LYS A 148 6.00 -0.36 -7.43
N MET A 149 5.07 -0.59 -6.50
CA MET A 149 5.37 -0.69 -5.06
C MET A 149 5.44 -2.17 -4.63
N LYS A 150 6.56 -2.84 -4.98
CA LYS A 150 6.70 -4.31 -4.91
C LYS A 150 6.38 -4.93 -3.54
N GLU A 151 6.66 -4.21 -2.46
CA GLU A 151 6.49 -4.69 -1.09
C GLU A 151 5.04 -4.61 -0.56
N VAL A 152 4.15 -3.89 -1.25
CA VAL A 152 2.77 -3.66 -0.80
C VAL A 152 1.98 -4.96 -0.73
N VAL A 153 1.97 -5.75 -1.81
CA VAL A 153 1.17 -6.99 -1.83
C VAL A 153 1.72 -8.05 -0.87
N PRO A 154 3.04 -8.33 -0.82
CA PRO A 154 3.61 -9.24 0.17
C PRO A 154 3.28 -8.85 1.62
N ALA A 155 3.38 -7.55 1.96
CA ALA A 155 3.04 -7.08 3.30
C ALA A 155 1.55 -7.28 3.64
N ILE A 156 0.66 -7.02 2.68
CA ILE A 156 -0.79 -7.27 2.85
C ILE A 156 -1.08 -8.77 2.99
N VAL A 157 -0.43 -9.64 2.19
CA VAL A 157 -0.58 -11.10 2.32
C VAL A 157 -0.12 -11.57 3.70
N PHE A 158 1.00 -11.06 4.19
CA PHE A 158 1.49 -11.33 5.54
C PHE A 158 0.46 -10.92 6.60
N ALA A 159 -0.11 -9.72 6.50
CA ALA A 159 -1.13 -9.19 7.42
C ALA A 159 -2.43 -10.02 7.48
N THR A 160 -2.75 -10.84 6.47
CA THR A 160 -3.91 -11.77 6.55
C THR A 160 -3.76 -12.85 7.63
N HIS A 161 -2.58 -12.96 8.24
CA HIS A 161 -2.27 -13.88 9.32
C HIS A 161 -2.28 -13.24 10.71
N SER A 162 -2.55 -11.92 10.82
CA SER A 162 -2.61 -11.21 12.10
C SER A 162 -3.68 -11.81 13.04
N GLU A 163 -3.44 -11.75 14.35
CA GLU A 163 -4.41 -12.11 15.38
C GLU A 163 -5.51 -11.04 15.49
N ASN A 164 -5.21 -9.79 15.15
CA ASN A 164 -6.17 -8.68 15.06
C ASN A 164 -7.17 -8.87 13.90
N ASP A 165 -8.47 -8.89 14.24
CA ASP A 165 -9.57 -9.06 13.29
C ASP A 165 -9.67 -7.93 12.25
N ASP A 166 -9.46 -6.68 12.66
CA ASP A 166 -9.52 -5.52 11.76
C ASP A 166 -8.35 -5.52 10.78
N SER A 167 -7.13 -5.82 11.23
CA SER A 167 -5.95 -5.98 10.37
C SER A 167 -6.24 -7.00 9.24
N ARG A 168 -6.75 -8.19 9.59
CA ARG A 168 -7.08 -9.21 8.58
C ARG A 168 -8.19 -8.77 7.63
N LYS A 169 -9.24 -8.14 8.15
CA LYS A 169 -10.36 -7.64 7.35
C LYS A 169 -9.89 -6.61 6.32
N TYR A 170 -9.13 -5.59 6.74
CA TYR A 170 -8.63 -4.56 5.82
C TYR A 170 -7.57 -5.11 4.84
N ALA A 171 -6.76 -6.08 5.26
CA ALA A 171 -5.89 -6.81 4.33
C ALA A 171 -6.70 -7.50 3.22
N CYS A 172 -7.80 -8.19 3.59
CA CYS A 172 -8.69 -8.82 2.61
C CYS A 172 -9.39 -7.81 1.70
N PHE A 173 -9.82 -6.64 2.22
CA PHE A 173 -10.38 -5.56 1.40
C PHE A 173 -9.36 -5.03 0.38
N ALA A 174 -8.10 -4.82 0.78
CA ALA A 174 -7.07 -4.37 -0.14
C ALA A 174 -6.81 -5.39 -1.26
N LEU A 175 -6.69 -6.69 -0.92
CA LEU A 175 -6.55 -7.76 -1.92
C LEU A 175 -7.76 -7.85 -2.86
N GLN A 176 -8.97 -7.69 -2.32
CA GLN A 176 -10.18 -7.65 -3.11
C GLN A 176 -10.13 -6.49 -4.11
N ASN A 177 -9.79 -5.28 -3.65
CA ASN A 177 -9.68 -4.09 -4.49
C ASN A 177 -8.67 -4.28 -5.62
N PHE A 178 -7.48 -4.81 -5.32
CA PHE A 178 -6.48 -5.11 -6.35
C PHE A 178 -6.99 -6.12 -7.36
N SER A 179 -7.66 -7.19 -6.91
CA SER A 179 -8.14 -8.25 -7.78
C SER A 179 -9.27 -7.81 -8.73
N GLN A 180 -9.91 -6.66 -8.50
CA GLN A 180 -10.93 -6.15 -9.43
C GLN A 180 -10.35 -5.79 -10.79
N ASP A 181 -9.12 -5.27 -10.84
CA ASP A 181 -8.46 -4.88 -12.09
C ASP A 181 -7.77 -6.07 -12.78
N LYS A 182 -8.09 -6.28 -14.08
CA LYS A 182 -7.61 -7.45 -14.85
C LYS A 182 -6.08 -7.58 -14.88
N PRO A 183 -5.29 -6.53 -15.19
CA PRO A 183 -3.83 -6.58 -15.08
C PRO A 183 -3.35 -7.01 -13.70
N CYS A 184 -3.90 -6.44 -12.63
CA CYS A 184 -3.49 -6.77 -11.26
C CYS A 184 -3.73 -8.25 -10.93
N ARG A 185 -4.80 -8.88 -11.42
CA ARG A 185 -5.07 -10.32 -11.17
C ARG A 185 -3.93 -11.23 -11.59
N GLN A 186 -3.32 -10.98 -12.76
CA GLN A 186 -2.19 -11.76 -13.25
C GLN A 186 -0.99 -11.61 -12.32
N GLN A 187 -0.70 -10.38 -11.91
CA GLN A 187 0.38 -10.12 -10.96
C GLN A 187 0.11 -10.78 -9.61
N LEU A 188 -1.09 -10.63 -9.05
CA LEU A 188 -1.51 -11.26 -7.79
C LEU A 188 -1.39 -12.79 -7.83
N ALA A 189 -1.71 -13.43 -8.95
CA ALA A 189 -1.58 -14.88 -9.11
C ALA A 189 -0.12 -15.38 -9.01
N SER A 190 0.86 -14.50 -9.25
CA SER A 190 2.29 -14.80 -9.09
C SER A 190 2.84 -14.54 -7.68
N ILE A 191 2.03 -13.93 -6.79
CA ILE A 191 2.48 -13.63 -5.42
C ILE A 191 2.45 -14.90 -4.58
N GLU A 192 3.59 -15.19 -3.97
CA GLU A 192 3.76 -16.32 -3.08
C GLU A 192 2.77 -16.26 -1.90
N ASN A 193 2.25 -17.42 -1.49
CA ASN A 193 1.36 -17.57 -0.34
C ASN A 193 0.01 -16.82 -0.41
N LEU A 194 -0.29 -16.07 -1.47
CA LEU A 194 -1.55 -15.35 -1.61
C LEU A 194 -2.76 -16.31 -1.64
N LEU A 195 -2.71 -17.36 -2.45
CA LEU A 195 -3.82 -18.31 -2.55
C LEU A 195 -4.05 -19.08 -1.22
N PRO A 196 -3.03 -19.69 -0.59
CA PRO A 196 -3.18 -20.29 0.74
C PRO A 196 -3.75 -19.32 1.78
N ALA A 197 -3.26 -18.08 1.81
CA ALA A 197 -3.71 -17.03 2.73
C ALA A 197 -5.21 -16.74 2.56
N VAL A 198 -5.64 -16.42 1.33
CA VAL A 198 -7.05 -16.13 1.00
C VAL A 198 -7.95 -17.34 1.31
N CYS A 199 -7.53 -18.56 0.95
CA CYS A 199 -8.29 -19.78 1.23
C CYS A 199 -8.39 -20.09 2.73
N ARG A 200 -7.40 -19.70 3.53
CA ARG A 200 -7.46 -19.81 5.00
C ARG A 200 -8.52 -18.85 5.54
N ARG A 201 -8.53 -17.60 5.07
CA ARG A 201 -9.51 -16.58 5.48
C ARG A 201 -10.94 -16.99 5.14
N ILE A 202 -11.19 -17.52 3.94
CA ILE A 202 -12.52 -18.04 3.55
C ILE A 202 -13.01 -19.15 4.49
N ARG A 203 -12.11 -19.99 5.01
CA ARG A 203 -12.48 -21.12 5.88
C ARG A 203 -12.62 -20.75 7.35
N GLY A 204 -11.78 -19.84 7.84
CA GLY A 204 -11.62 -19.58 9.28
C GLY A 204 -12.07 -18.20 9.77
N ALA A 205 -12.38 -17.24 8.89
CA ALA A 205 -12.81 -15.91 9.32
C ALA A 205 -14.15 -15.97 10.07
N LYS A 206 -14.19 -15.33 11.25
CA LYS A 206 -15.40 -15.13 12.04
C LYS A 206 -16.21 -13.95 11.52
N ASP A 207 -15.52 -12.90 11.07
CA ASP A 207 -16.11 -11.73 10.46
C ASP A 207 -16.59 -12.05 9.03
N GLN A 208 -17.84 -11.72 8.75
CA GLN A 208 -18.46 -12.04 7.47
C GLN A 208 -17.92 -11.15 6.34
N GLU A 209 -17.52 -9.92 6.64
CA GLU A 209 -16.95 -9.02 5.62
C GLU A 209 -15.54 -9.46 5.21
N GLU A 210 -14.69 -9.85 6.17
CA GLU A 210 -13.37 -10.49 5.94
C GLU A 210 -13.54 -11.70 5.02
N LYS A 211 -14.50 -12.58 5.34
CA LYS A 211 -14.80 -13.80 4.58
C LYS A 211 -15.25 -13.50 3.15
N LEU A 212 -16.17 -12.56 2.98
CA LEU A 212 -16.68 -12.15 1.67
C LEU A 212 -15.58 -11.49 0.83
N ALA A 213 -14.77 -10.63 1.41
CA ALA A 213 -13.66 -9.98 0.73
C ALA A 213 -12.63 -10.99 0.23
N ALA A 214 -12.26 -11.97 1.05
CA ALA A 214 -11.41 -13.08 0.67
C ALA A 214 -12.04 -13.92 -0.46
N LEU A 215 -13.33 -14.25 -0.36
CA LEU A 215 -14.05 -14.99 -1.40
C LEU A 215 -14.11 -14.23 -2.73
N HIS A 216 -14.36 -12.92 -2.69
CA HIS A 216 -14.35 -12.08 -3.88
C HIS A 216 -12.97 -11.98 -4.51
N THR A 217 -11.93 -11.90 -3.70
CA THR A 217 -10.54 -11.98 -4.17
C THR A 217 -10.32 -13.27 -4.94
N LEU A 218 -10.66 -14.43 -4.34
CA LEU A 218 -10.52 -15.73 -4.99
C LEU A 218 -11.33 -15.83 -6.29
N LYS A 219 -12.61 -15.40 -6.27
CA LYS A 219 -13.48 -15.36 -7.45
C LYS A 219 -12.88 -14.53 -8.58
N ASN A 220 -12.29 -13.39 -8.26
CA ASN A 220 -11.69 -12.52 -9.27
C ASN A 220 -10.44 -13.15 -9.89
N LEU A 221 -9.61 -13.82 -9.08
CA LEU A 221 -8.41 -14.51 -9.56
C LEU A 221 -8.77 -15.70 -10.47
N THR A 222 -9.79 -16.48 -10.13
CA THR A 222 -10.23 -17.63 -10.94
C THR A 222 -11.05 -17.23 -12.17
N GLY A 223 -11.77 -16.10 -12.11
CA GLY A 223 -12.55 -15.57 -13.23
C GLY A 223 -11.71 -15.11 -14.43
N SER A 224 -10.37 -15.17 -14.35
CA SER A 224 -9.46 -14.85 -15.45
C SER A 224 -9.27 -16.00 -16.45
N PHE A 225 -9.85 -17.19 -16.21
CA PHE A 225 -9.77 -18.34 -17.13
C PHE A 225 -10.77 -18.32 -18.30
N ALA A 226 -11.48 -17.21 -18.53
CA ALA A 226 -12.32 -17.03 -19.72
C ALA A 226 -11.51 -16.38 -20.88
N GLY A 227 -10.61 -17.15 -21.49
CA GLY A 227 -9.85 -16.82 -22.70
C GLY A 227 -9.24 -18.10 -23.28
N PRO A 228 -9.18 -18.23 -24.63
CA PRO A 228 -9.64 -19.38 -25.37
C PRO A 228 -8.95 -20.69 -24.96
N ALA A 229 -9.73 -21.77 -25.06
CA ALA A 229 -9.32 -23.16 -24.88
C ALA A 229 -7.81 -23.35 -25.11
N LEU A 230 -7.13 -23.80 -24.06
CA LEU A 230 -5.93 -24.61 -24.24
C LEU A 230 -6.37 -25.79 -25.12
N VAL A 231 -6.22 -25.62 -26.43
CA VAL A 231 -6.05 -26.73 -27.35
C VAL A 231 -4.72 -27.33 -26.94
N TYR A 232 -4.79 -28.29 -26.02
CA TYR A 232 -3.69 -29.22 -25.81
C TYR A 232 -3.53 -30.00 -27.12
N PRO A 233 -2.41 -29.87 -27.84
CA PRO A 233 -2.06 -30.91 -28.79
C PRO A 233 -1.69 -32.15 -27.97
N PHE A 234 -2.20 -33.28 -28.45
CA PHE A 234 -2.09 -34.65 -27.92
C PHE A 234 -0.72 -35.02 -27.35
#